data_AF-A0A7J3V061-F1
#
_entry.id   AF-A0A7J3V061-F1
#
_cell.length_a   1.000
_cell.length_b   1.000
_cell.length_c   1.000
_cell.angle_alpha   90.00
_cell.angle_beta   90.00
_cell.angle_gamma   90.00
#
_symmetry.space_group_name_H-M   'P 1'
#
loop_
_entity.id
_entity.type
_entity.pdbx_description
1 polymer ?
#
loop_
_entity_poly.entity_id
_entity_poly.type
_entity_poly.pdbx_seq_one_letter_code
_entity_poly.pdbx_strand_id
1 'polypeptide(L)'
;MLATDLEKIARAENQEEAEEALWSLQKRLGGVYPKIVERWETKAYAILAFLCHPKPIRRYLYTTNQLERLAKEVKRRTKQGGGSVL
;
A
#
# COMPACT_ATOMS: atom_id res chain seq x y z
N MET A 1 0.65 7.59 -8.59
CA MET A 1 -0.56 7.73 -7.74
C MET A 1 -0.86 6.53 -6.85
N LEU A 2 -0.50 5.30 -7.18
CA LEU A 2 -0.57 4.18 -6.22
C LEU A 2 0.77 3.43 -6.18
N ALA A 3 1.30 3.05 -7.35
CA ALA A 3 2.62 2.43 -7.46
C ALA A 3 3.73 3.30 -6.84
N THR A 4 3.71 4.61 -7.11
CA THR A 4 4.65 5.58 -6.53
C THR A 4 4.59 5.62 -5.00
N ASP A 5 3.40 5.56 -4.41
CA ASP A 5 3.24 5.62 -2.95
C ASP A 5 3.64 4.30 -2.28
N LEU A 6 3.35 3.17 -2.93
CA LEU A 6 3.86 1.86 -2.50
C LEU A 6 5.39 1.77 -2.59
N GLU A 7 5.98 2.41 -3.60
CA GLU A 7 7.44 2.52 -3.74
C GLU A 7 8.06 3.36 -2.62
N LYS A 8 7.39 4.43 -2.17
CA LYS A 8 7.81 5.21 -0.99
C LYS A 8 7.84 4.35 0.27
N ILE A 9 6.77 3.58 0.53
CA ILE A 9 6.70 2.66 1.68
C ILE A 9 7.83 1.62 1.60
N ALA A 10 8.11 1.09 0.42
CA ALA A 10 9.13 0.06 0.22
C ALA A 10 10.58 0.59 0.32
N ARG A 11 10.79 1.88 0.01
CA ARG A 11 12.12 2.52 0.03
C ARG A 11 12.42 3.31 1.29
N ALA A 12 11.46 3.43 2.19
CA ALA A 12 11.60 4.14 3.45
C ALA A 12 12.89 3.77 4.20
N GLU A 13 13.59 4.79 4.68
CA GLU A 13 14.85 4.68 5.39
C GLU A 13 14.65 3.98 6.75
N ASN A 14 13.54 4.30 7.41
CA ASN A 14 13.16 3.79 8.73
C ASN A 14 11.67 3.43 8.78
N GLN A 15 11.22 2.89 9.92
CA GLN A 15 9.84 2.46 10.11
C GLN A 15 8.85 3.64 10.13
N GLU A 16 9.24 4.75 10.73
CA GLU A 16 8.42 5.97 10.86
C GLU A 16 8.06 6.54 9.47
N GLU A 17 9.04 6.66 8.57
CA GLU A 17 8.81 7.13 7.19
C GLU A 17 7.87 6.19 6.42
N ALA A 18 7.98 4.88 6.63
CA ALA A 18 7.11 3.92 5.99
C ALA A 18 5.66 4.00 6.51
N GLU A 19 5.50 4.22 7.82
CA GLU A 19 4.20 4.41 8.47
C GLU A 19 3.54 5.72 8.01
N GLU A 20 4.29 6.82 7.91
CA GLU A 20 3.79 8.09 7.37
C GLU A 20 3.34 7.97 5.91
N ALA A 21 4.13 7.28 5.08
CA ALA A 21 3.80 7.03 3.68
C ALA A 21 2.54 6.14 3.55
N LEU A 22 2.42 5.12 4.40
CA LEU A 22 1.23 4.27 4.46
C LEU A 22 -0.01 5.06 4.88
N TRP A 23 0.09 5.84 5.96
CA TRP A 23 -1.00 6.65 6.48
C TRP A 23 -1.50 7.67 5.44
N SER A 24 -0.57 8.34 4.75
CA SER A 24 -0.88 9.28 3.67
C SER A 24 -1.63 8.60 2.52
N LEU A 25 -1.22 7.38 2.16
CA LEU A 25 -1.89 6.58 1.14
C LEU A 25 -3.30 6.15 1.60
N GLN A 26 -3.46 5.73 2.86
CA GLN A 26 -4.74 5.35 3.46
C GLN A 26 -5.71 6.53 3.53
N LYS A 27 -5.27 7.72 3.96
CA LYS A 27 -6.10 8.94 3.97
C LYS A 27 -6.66 9.27 2.60
N ARG A 28 -5.80 9.25 1.57
CA ARG A 28 -6.21 9.56 0.19
C ARG A 28 -7.15 8.52 -0.38
N LEU A 29 -6.90 7.24 -0.14
CA LEU A 29 -7.78 6.16 -0.60
C LEU A 29 -9.07 6.08 0.21
N GLY A 30 -9.04 6.40 1.50
CA GLY A 30 -10.18 6.27 2.41
C GLY A 30 -11.32 7.20 2.07
N GLY A 31 -11.02 8.38 1.52
CA GLY A 31 -12.04 9.32 1.02
C GLY A 31 -12.81 8.81 -0.21
N VAL A 32 -12.24 7.88 -0.98
CA VAL A 32 -12.85 7.38 -2.24
C VAL A 32 -13.28 5.92 -2.14
N TYR A 33 -12.55 5.12 -1.36
CA TYR A 33 -12.70 3.68 -1.22
C TYR A 33 -12.55 3.23 0.25
N PRO A 34 -13.42 3.68 1.17
CA PRO A 34 -13.29 3.41 2.61
C PRO A 34 -13.26 1.91 2.94
N LYS A 35 -14.09 1.10 2.27
CA LYS A 35 -14.11 -0.38 2.43
C LYS A 35 -12.81 -1.06 1.98
N ILE A 36 -12.09 -0.47 1.04
CA ILE A 36 -10.78 -0.99 0.62
C ILE A 36 -9.76 -0.70 1.71
N VAL A 37 -9.78 0.52 2.26
CA VAL A 37 -8.85 0.91 3.33
C VAL A 37 -9.07 0.10 4.59
N GLU A 38 -10.31 -0.16 5.01
CA GLU A 38 -10.64 -1.03 6.15
C GLU A 38 -10.08 -2.46 5.99
N ARG A 39 -10.29 -3.06 4.81
CA ARG A 39 -9.74 -4.38 4.47
C ARG A 39 -8.22 -4.37 4.33
N TRP A 40 -7.67 -3.19 4.06
CA TRP A 40 -6.24 -2.98 3.92
C TRP A 40 -5.57 -2.77 5.27
N GLU A 41 -6.15 -2.02 6.20
CA GLU A 41 -5.66 -1.81 7.58
C GLU A 41 -5.43 -3.13 8.32
N THR A 42 -6.42 -4.02 8.29
CA THR A 42 -6.33 -5.36 8.88
C THR A 42 -5.18 -6.21 8.32
N LYS A 43 -4.73 -5.92 7.09
CA LYS A 43 -3.58 -6.58 6.44
C LYS A 43 -2.30 -5.74 6.48
N ALA A 44 -2.42 -4.44 6.73
CA ALA A 44 -1.33 -3.48 6.67
C ALA A 44 -0.30 -3.75 7.76
N TYR A 45 -0.74 -4.26 8.92
CA TYR A 45 0.18 -4.72 9.97
C TYR A 45 1.10 -5.86 9.47
N ALA A 46 0.53 -6.83 8.75
CA ALA A 46 1.32 -7.90 8.12
C ALA A 46 2.20 -7.40 6.97
N ILE A 47 1.84 -6.28 6.34
CA ILE A 47 2.66 -5.61 5.32
C ILE A 47 3.81 -4.86 5.96
N LEU A 48 3.60 -4.12 7.05
CA LEU A 48 4.67 -3.39 7.70
C LEU A 48 5.64 -4.31 8.46
N ALA A 49 5.25 -5.55 8.75
CA ALA A 49 6.12 -6.54 9.38
C ALA A 49 7.45 -6.77 8.63
N PHE A 50 7.51 -6.54 7.30
CA PHE A 50 8.79 -6.64 6.58
C PHE A 50 9.78 -5.54 6.98
N LEU A 51 9.31 -4.41 7.50
CA LEU A 51 10.17 -3.29 7.92
C LEU A 51 10.97 -3.62 9.18
N CYS A 52 10.51 -4.59 9.99
CA CYS A 52 11.27 -5.12 11.12
C CYS A 52 12.57 -5.83 10.70
N HIS A 53 12.69 -6.16 9.41
CA HIS A 53 13.89 -6.77 8.86
C HIS A 53 14.91 -5.73 8.35
N PRO A 54 16.22 -6.05 8.32
CA PRO A 54 17.24 -5.18 7.75
C PRO A 54 16.97 -4.81 6.29
N LYS A 55 17.23 -3.55 5.92
CA LYS A 55 17.09 -3.01 4.56
C LYS A 55 17.54 -3.95 3.42
N PRO A 56 18.70 -4.62 3.51
CA PRO A 56 19.17 -5.50 2.43
C PRO A 56 18.20 -6.63 2.08
N ILE A 57 17.42 -7.12 3.04
CA ILE A 57 16.48 -8.23 2.83
C ILE A 57 15.05 -7.76 2.56
N ARG A 58 14.71 -6.50 2.85
CA ARG A 58 13.38 -5.92 2.61
C ARG A 58 12.95 -6.02 1.15
N ARG A 59 13.88 -5.89 0.18
CA ARG A 59 13.57 -6.00 -1.26
C ARG A 59 13.07 -7.39 -1.66
N TYR A 60 13.54 -8.44 -0.98
CA TYR A 60 13.09 -9.82 -1.20
C TYR A 60 11.77 -10.11 -0.48
N LEU A 61 11.50 -9.42 0.64
CA LEU A 61 10.21 -9.48 1.31
C LEU A 61 9.14 -8.69 0.56
N TYR A 62 9.53 -7.60 -0.12
CA TYR A 62 8.68 -6.84 -1.03
C TYR A 62 8.14 -7.71 -2.18
N THR A 63 8.97 -8.60 -2.74
CA THR A 63 8.54 -9.57 -3.76
C THR A 63 7.78 -10.75 -3.18
N THR A 64 7.62 -10.83 -1.85
CA THR A 64 6.71 -11.78 -1.19
C THR A 64 5.26 -11.27 -1.28
N ASN A 65 4.85 -10.98 -2.51
CA ASN A 65 3.52 -11.07 -3.13
C ASN A 65 2.34 -10.27 -2.51
N GLN A 66 2.39 -9.83 -1.26
CA GLN A 66 1.23 -9.26 -0.57
C GLN A 66 0.98 -7.80 -0.98
N LEU A 67 2.02 -6.98 -1.05
CA LEU A 67 1.90 -5.58 -1.46
C LEU A 67 1.48 -5.45 -2.93
N GLU A 68 2.07 -6.28 -3.81
CA GLU A 68 1.70 -6.31 -5.24
C GLU A 68 0.26 -6.81 -5.46
N ARG A 69 -0.17 -7.84 -4.72
CA ARG A 69 -1.57 -8.32 -4.78
C ARG A 69 -2.55 -7.26 -4.32
N LEU A 70 -2.22 -6.52 -3.27
CA LEU A 70 -3.02 -5.40 -2.79
C LEU A 70 -3.04 -4.24 -3.80
N ALA A 71 -1.90 -3.89 -4.37
CA ALA A 71 -1.82 -2.89 -5.45
C ALA A 71 -2.72 -3.27 -6.63
N LYS A 72 -2.72 -4.56 -7.01
CA LYS A 72 -3.62 -5.11 -8.04
C LYS A 72 -5.08 -5.06 -7.63
N GLU A 73 -5.43 -5.39 -6.39
CA GLU A 73 -6.81 -5.32 -5.89
C GLU A 73 -7.33 -3.89 -5.93
N VAL A 74 -6.56 -2.93 -5.42
CA VAL A 74 -6.88 -1.50 -5.46
C VAL A 74 -7.04 -1.05 -6.92
N LYS A 75 -6.06 -1.33 -7.80
CA LYS A 75 -6.13 -0.97 -9.23
C LYS A 75 -7.34 -1.57 -9.94
N ARG A 76 -7.71 -2.82 -9.62
CA ARG A 76 -8.89 -3.48 -10.20
C ARG A 76 -10.17 -2.76 -9.79
N ARG A 77 -10.29 -2.39 -8.52
CA ARG A 77 -11.49 -1.72 -8.01
C ARG A 77 -11.56 -0.25 -8.39
N THR A 78 -10.43 0.45 -8.47
CA THR A 78 -10.38 1.85 -8.95
C THR A 78 -10.69 1.96 -10.44
N LYS A 79 -10.35 0.93 -11.23
CA LYS A 79 -10.67 0.89 -12.67
C LYS A 79 -12.16 0.59 -12.94
N GLN A 80 -12.85 -0.05 -12.00
CA GLN A 80 -14.29 -0.36 -12.10
C GLN A 80 -15.20 0.80 -11.64
N GLY A 81 -14.65 1.84 -10.99
CA GLY A 81 -15.40 3.06 -10.62
C GLY A 81 -15.39 4.17 -11.68
N GLY A 82 -14.67 3.98 -12.79
CA GLY A 82 -14.54 4.96 -13.88
C GLY A 82 -15.51 4.73 -15.04
N GLY A 83 -16.70 4.21 -14.77
CA GLY A 83 -17.79 4.17 -15.73
C GLY A 83 -18.54 5.50 -15.72
N SER A 84 -18.32 6.31 -16.75
CA SER A 84 -19.10 7.48 -17.15
C SER A 84 -18.96 8.74 -16.29
N VAL A 85 -18.02 9.62 -16.65
CA VAL A 85 -18.34 10.98 -17.10
C VAL A 85 -17.32 11.35 -18.19
N LEU A 86 -17.85 11.93 -19.28
CA LEU A 86 -17.19 12.45 -20.47
C LEU A 86 -15.95 13.31 -20.17
#